data_AF-A0A352PBL3-F1
#
_entry.id   AF-A0A352PBL3-F1
#
_cell.length_a   1.000
_cell.length_b   1.000
_cell.length_c   1.000
_cell.angle_alpha   90.00
_cell.angle_beta   90.00
_cell.angle_gamma   90.00
#
_symmetry.space_group_name_H-M   'P 1'
#
loop_
_entity.id
_entity.type
_entity.pdbx_description
1 polymer ?
#
loop_
_entity_poly.entity_id
_entity_poly.type
_entity_poly.pdbx_seq_one_letter_code
_entity_poly.pdbx_strand_id
1 'polypeptide(L)'
;FLGFFLLERFLHWRHCHHPAHLIKHTMGTMNLIADALHNFLDGVLIAASFAAGGGLGLVSTLAIALHEIPQEIGDFGVLLHSGFSRRRALLFNILVSLTAILGGILGYFASHTMTQFAHYLIPVAAGGFLYISAADLIPELKSTTTPKRTLSTVLTFLLGVLLMFLVKD
;
A
#
# COMPACT_ATOMS: atom_id res chain seq x y z
N PHE A 1 -11.65 -0.75 3.90
CA PHE A 1 -11.92 0.43 4.73
C PHE A 1 -12.43 0.02 6.11
N LEU A 2 -13.67 -0.48 6.26
CA LEU A 2 -14.24 -0.85 7.57
C LEU A 2 -13.38 -1.86 8.35
N GLY A 3 -12.81 -2.87 7.68
CA GLY A 3 -11.90 -3.82 8.32
C GLY A 3 -10.65 -3.16 8.90
N PHE A 4 -10.03 -2.21 8.17
CA PHE A 4 -8.88 -1.44 8.64
C PHE A 4 -9.25 -0.51 9.78
N PHE A 5 -10.41 0.15 9.70
CA PHE A 5 -10.95 0.93 10.82
C PHE A 5 -11.10 0.10 12.11
N LEU A 6 -11.70 -1.09 12.00
CA LEU A 6 -11.85 -2.00 13.13
C LEU A 6 -10.50 -2.51 13.66
N LEU A 7 -9.58 -2.82 12.75
CA LEU A 7 -8.22 -3.26 13.08
C LEU A 7 -7.46 -2.19 13.85
N GLU A 8 -7.50 -0.93 13.38
CA GLU A 8 -6.89 0.19 14.11
C GLU A 8 -7.50 0.31 15.51
N ARG A 9 -8.83 0.27 15.62
CA ARG A 9 -9.52 0.37 16.91
C ARG A 9 -9.11 -0.73 17.88
N PHE A 10 -8.92 -1.96 17.36
CA PHE A 10 -8.43 -3.08 18.14
C PHE A 10 -6.96 -2.92 18.57
N LEU A 11 -6.10 -2.44 17.68
CA LEU A 11 -4.68 -2.17 17.98
C LEU A 11 -4.52 -1.05 19.01
N HIS A 12 -5.29 0.04 18.87
CA HIS A 12 -5.38 1.11 19.85
C HIS A 12 -5.85 0.60 21.22
N TRP A 13 -6.85 -0.29 21.25
CA TRP A 13 -7.36 -0.84 22.50
C TRP A 13 -6.33 -1.69 23.27
N ARG A 14 -5.42 -2.38 22.56
CA ARG A 14 -4.40 -3.26 23.17
C ARG A 14 -3.16 -2.52 23.69
N HIS A 15 -2.88 -1.29 23.26
CA HIS A 15 -1.67 -0.54 23.62
C HIS A 15 -2.00 0.77 24.38
N CYS A 16 -2.77 0.68 25.46
CA CYS A 16 -2.95 1.79 26.38
C CYS A 16 -1.72 1.94 27.29
N HIS A 17 -0.82 2.89 27.02
CA HIS A 17 -0.10 3.57 28.11
C HIS A 17 0.36 5.02 27.84
N HIS A 18 0.55 5.55 26.62
CA HIS A 18 0.84 6.99 26.38
C HIS A 18 0.29 7.48 25.01
N PRO A 19 -0.62 8.48 24.94
CA PRO A 19 -1.44 8.75 23.74
C PRO A 19 -0.73 9.44 22.55
N ALA A 20 0.34 10.22 22.78
CA ALA A 20 0.94 11.02 21.71
C ALA A 20 1.97 10.28 20.84
N HIS A 21 2.63 9.24 21.39
CA HIS A 21 3.57 8.40 20.64
C HIS A 21 2.85 7.27 19.87
N LEU A 22 1.65 6.87 20.30
CA LEU A 22 0.95 5.69 19.79
C LEU A 22 0.35 5.91 18.38
N ILE A 23 -0.27 7.07 18.14
CA ILE A 23 -0.99 7.39 16.88
C ILE A 23 -0.05 7.29 15.66
N LYS A 24 1.17 7.82 15.79
CA LYS A 24 2.17 7.75 14.72
C LYS A 24 2.60 6.31 14.41
N HIS A 25 2.75 5.47 15.44
CA HIS A 25 3.16 4.07 15.26
C HIS A 25 2.03 3.20 14.68
N THR A 26 0.77 3.51 14.96
CA THR A 26 -0.37 2.75 14.43
C THR A 26 -0.54 2.98 12.93
N MET A 27 -0.42 4.23 12.44
CA MET A 27 -0.40 4.52 10.99
C MET A 27 0.64 3.69 10.24
N GLY A 28 1.88 3.67 10.73
CA GLY A 28 2.97 2.91 10.08
C GLY A 28 2.73 1.41 10.10
N THR A 29 2.13 0.88 11.17
CA THR A 29 1.79 -0.55 11.27
C THR A 29 0.65 -0.91 10.31
N MET A 30 -0.36 -0.05 10.20
CA MET A 30 -1.47 -0.20 9.26
C MET A 30 -0.98 -0.13 7.81
N ASN A 31 0.00 0.73 7.54
CA ASN A 31 0.67 0.82 6.24
C ASN A 31 1.33 -0.50 5.87
N LEU A 32 2.18 -1.05 6.74
CA LEU A 32 2.86 -2.32 6.48
C LEU A 32 1.88 -3.48 6.24
N ILE A 33 0.72 -3.49 6.92
CA ILE A 33 -0.31 -4.52 6.72
C ILE A 33 -1.02 -4.33 5.37
N ALA A 34 -1.40 -3.10 5.01
CA ALA A 34 -2.03 -2.80 3.73
C ALA A 34 -1.09 -3.16 2.58
N ASP A 35 0.16 -2.72 2.69
CA ASP A 35 1.22 -2.93 1.72
C ASP A 35 1.55 -4.42 1.56
N ALA A 36 1.67 -5.19 2.65
CA ALA A 36 1.89 -6.65 2.57
C ALA A 36 0.76 -7.40 1.84
N LEU A 37 -0.49 -6.97 2.03
CA LEU A 37 -1.60 -7.56 1.31
C LEU A 37 -1.58 -7.17 -0.17
N HIS A 38 -1.22 -5.92 -0.49
CA HIS A 38 -1.13 -5.43 -1.87
C HIS A 38 -0.02 -6.14 -2.65
N ASN A 39 1.20 -6.09 -2.13
CA ASN A 39 2.38 -6.76 -2.69
C ASN A 39 2.10 -8.25 -2.93
N PHE A 40 1.51 -8.96 -1.96
CA PHE A 40 1.10 -10.35 -2.14
C PHE A 40 0.15 -10.56 -3.33
N LEU A 41 -0.85 -9.69 -3.50
CA LEU A 41 -1.82 -9.80 -4.59
C LEU A 41 -1.18 -9.52 -5.94
N ASP A 42 -0.27 -8.57 -6.02
CA ASP A 42 0.51 -8.30 -7.24
C ASP A 42 1.32 -9.52 -7.67
N GLY A 43 1.95 -10.19 -6.72
CA GLY A 43 2.61 -11.48 -6.95
C GLY A 43 1.67 -12.52 -7.57
N VAL A 44 0.48 -12.69 -6.98
CA VAL A 44 -0.54 -13.62 -7.49
C VAL A 44 -0.96 -13.24 -8.92
N LEU A 45 -1.15 -11.95 -9.20
CA LEU A 45 -1.54 -11.45 -10.53
C LEU A 45 -0.46 -11.64 -11.58
N ILE A 46 0.81 -11.44 -11.24
CA ILE A 46 1.95 -11.73 -12.12
C ILE A 46 1.95 -13.22 -12.49
N ALA A 47 1.84 -14.11 -11.50
CA ALA A 47 1.82 -15.55 -11.74
C ALA A 47 0.62 -15.98 -12.60
N ALA A 48 -0.57 -15.46 -12.32
CA ALA A 48 -1.77 -15.71 -13.11
C ALA A 48 -1.63 -15.22 -14.56
N SER A 49 -1.01 -14.05 -14.76
CA SER A 49 -0.77 -13.48 -16.08
C SER A 49 0.18 -14.34 -16.91
N PHE A 50 1.27 -14.84 -16.30
CA PHE A 50 2.18 -15.78 -16.97
C PHE A 50 1.52 -17.13 -17.29
N ALA A 51 0.62 -17.61 -16.43
CA ALA A 51 -0.16 -18.82 -16.70
C ALA A 51 -1.15 -18.63 -17.87
N ALA A 52 -1.68 -17.43 -18.07
CA ALA A 52 -2.54 -17.08 -19.20
C ALA A 52 -1.75 -16.84 -20.50
N GLY A 53 -0.49 -16.37 -20.41
CA GLY A 53 0.42 -16.30 -21.54
C GLY A 53 1.68 -15.47 -21.25
N GLY A 54 2.83 -15.86 -21.81
CA GLY A 54 4.11 -15.21 -21.53
C GLY A 54 4.17 -13.71 -21.90
N GLY A 55 3.51 -13.31 -22.99
CA GLY A 55 3.41 -11.89 -23.37
C GLY A 55 2.58 -11.08 -22.38
N LEU A 56 1.45 -11.62 -21.92
CA LEU A 56 0.62 -10.99 -20.89
C LEU A 56 1.36 -10.91 -19.56
N GLY A 57 2.05 -11.98 -19.16
CA GLY A 57 2.89 -12.00 -17.96
C GLY A 57 3.96 -10.90 -17.95
N LEU A 58 4.66 -10.70 -19.07
CA LEU A 58 5.64 -9.62 -19.22
C LEU A 58 5.02 -8.23 -19.09
N VAL A 59 3.91 -7.99 -19.79
CA VAL A 59 3.21 -6.70 -19.74
C VAL A 59 2.72 -6.41 -18.32
N SER A 60 2.05 -7.38 -17.67
CA SER A 60 1.56 -7.23 -16.29
C SER A 60 2.71 -6.97 -15.30
N THR A 61 3.84 -7.66 -15.45
CA THR A 61 5.01 -7.47 -14.57
C THR A 61 5.57 -6.05 -14.69
N LEU A 62 5.68 -5.55 -15.93
CA LEU A 62 6.15 -4.19 -16.17
C LEU A 62 5.16 -3.14 -15.63
N ALA A 63 3.86 -3.35 -15.87
CA ALA A 63 2.82 -2.45 -15.36
C ALA A 63 2.80 -2.40 -13.83
N ILE A 64 2.95 -3.55 -13.18
CA ILE A 64 3.05 -3.65 -11.70
C ILE A 64 4.30 -2.96 -11.19
N ALA A 65 5.48 -3.29 -11.74
CA ALA A 65 6.73 -2.65 -11.35
C ALA A 65 6.68 -1.11 -11.47
N LEU A 66 5.96 -0.58 -12.46
CA LEU A 66 5.83 0.85 -12.68
C LEU A 66 4.99 1.56 -11.61
N HIS A 67 3.95 0.93 -11.05
CA HIS A 67 3.15 1.54 -9.98
C HIS A 67 3.68 1.22 -8.57
N GLU A 68 4.43 0.13 -8.42
CA GLU A 68 5.08 -0.23 -7.17
C GLU A 68 6.22 0.73 -6.79
N ILE A 69 7.02 1.21 -7.75
CA ILE A 69 8.10 2.17 -7.43
C ILE A 69 7.56 3.46 -6.75
N PRO A 70 6.55 4.16 -7.31
CA PRO A 70 5.92 5.29 -6.64
C PRO A 70 5.27 4.93 -5.30
N GLN A 71 4.61 3.78 -5.22
CA GLN A 71 3.91 3.34 -4.01
C GLN A 71 4.88 3.13 -2.86
N GLU A 72 5.93 2.34 -3.08
CA GLU A 72 6.95 2.04 -2.09
C GLU A 72 7.71 3.29 -1.61
N ILE A 73 7.96 4.27 -2.51
CA ILE A 73 8.51 5.58 -2.12
C ILE A 73 7.53 6.33 -1.18
N GLY A 74 6.23 6.26 -1.47
CA GLY A 74 5.18 6.82 -0.64
C GLY A 74 5.11 6.15 0.73
N ASP A 75 5.13 4.82 0.77
CA ASP A 75 5.10 4.00 1.98
C ASP A 75 6.32 4.24 2.86
N PHE A 76 7.51 4.37 2.27
CA PHE A 76 8.70 4.79 2.97
C PHE A 76 8.51 6.16 3.65
N GLY A 77 7.87 7.11 2.96
CA GLY A 77 7.49 8.41 3.50
C GLY A 77 6.52 8.30 4.68
N VAL A 78 5.49 7.44 4.57
CA VAL A 78 4.55 7.13 5.66
C VAL A 78 5.28 6.56 6.87
N LEU A 79 6.16 5.58 6.70
CA LEU A 79 6.92 4.97 7.79
C LEU A 79 7.81 5.98 8.52
N LEU A 80 8.49 6.86 7.77
CA LEU A 80 9.28 7.95 8.36
C LEU A 80 8.39 8.91 9.17
N HIS A 81 7.23 9.28 8.63
CA HIS A 81 6.27 10.13 9.33
C HIS A 81 5.74 9.48 10.61
N SER A 82 5.55 8.16 10.57
CA SER A 82 5.16 7.29 11.68
C SER A 82 6.25 7.08 12.74
N GLY A 83 7.42 7.70 12.59
CA GLY A 83 8.50 7.70 13.59
C GLY A 83 9.53 6.58 13.43
N PHE A 84 9.52 5.85 12.30
CA PHE A 84 10.56 4.88 12.01
C PHE A 84 11.87 5.60 11.64
N SER A 85 13.01 5.05 12.05
CA SER A 85 14.30 5.53 11.53
C SER A 85 14.46 5.15 10.06
N ARG A 86 15.21 5.92 9.28
CA ARG A 86 15.43 5.67 7.84
C ARG A 86 15.81 4.22 7.52
N ARG A 87 16.71 3.63 8.33
CA ARG A 87 17.12 2.23 8.16
C ARG A 87 15.99 1.25 8.43
N ARG A 88 15.17 1.50 9.46
CA ARG A 88 14.03 0.64 9.79
C ARG A 88 12.92 0.76 8.75
N ALA A 89 12.58 1.99 8.35
CA ALA A 89 11.57 2.24 7.32
C ALA A 89 11.93 1.51 6.03
N LEU A 90 13.18 1.65 5.56
CA LEU A 90 13.64 0.96 4.34
C LEU A 90 13.64 -0.57 4.50
N LEU A 91 14.09 -1.08 5.66
CA LEU A 91 14.10 -2.51 5.92
C LEU A 91 12.68 -3.10 5.93
N PHE A 92 11.74 -2.45 6.60
CA PHE A 92 10.36 -2.93 6.68
C PHE A 92 9.64 -2.84 5.35
N ASN A 93 9.83 -1.77 4.56
CA ASN A 93 9.34 -1.71 3.17
C ASN A 93 9.81 -2.94 2.40
N ILE A 94 11.12 -3.15 2.31
CA ILE A 94 11.69 -4.27 1.55
C ILE A 94 11.15 -5.61 2.04
N LEU A 95 11.09 -5.83 3.35
CA LEU A 95 10.57 -7.08 3.92
C LEU A 95 9.10 -7.31 3.54
N VAL A 96 8.31 -6.24 3.49
CA VAL A 96 6.92 -6.30 3.06
C VAL A 96 6.82 -6.54 1.56
N SER A 97 7.64 -5.91 0.72
CA SER A 97 7.66 -6.15 -0.73
C SER A 97 8.00 -7.61 -1.09
N LEU A 98 8.74 -8.33 -0.24
CA LEU A 98 8.99 -9.77 -0.43
C LEU A 98 7.71 -10.63 -0.38
N THR A 99 6.60 -10.09 0.15
CA THR A 99 5.31 -10.79 0.10
C THR A 99 4.80 -10.96 -1.34
N ALA A 100 5.23 -10.12 -2.29
CA ALA A 100 4.96 -10.32 -3.70
C ALA A 100 5.58 -11.61 -4.25
N ILE A 101 6.79 -11.97 -3.78
CA ILE A 101 7.41 -13.25 -4.16
C ILE A 101 6.59 -14.42 -3.63
N LEU A 102 6.13 -14.33 -2.37
CA LEU A 102 5.26 -15.35 -1.78
C LEU A 102 3.94 -15.47 -2.55
N GLY A 103 3.34 -14.35 -2.92
CA GLY A 103 2.16 -14.27 -3.76
C GLY A 103 2.36 -14.92 -5.13
N GLY A 104 3.50 -14.67 -5.77
CA GLY A 104 3.86 -15.28 -7.06
C GLY A 104 4.04 -16.79 -6.96
N ILE A 105 4.73 -17.28 -5.93
CA ILE A 105 4.92 -18.72 -5.70
C ILE A 105 3.57 -19.40 -5.47
N LEU A 106 2.75 -18.88 -4.55
CA LEU A 106 1.44 -19.47 -4.26
C LEU A 106 0.48 -19.34 -5.44
N GLY A 107 0.51 -18.21 -6.12
CA GLY A 107 -0.24 -17.94 -7.34
C GLY A 107 0.14 -18.89 -8.47
N TYR A 108 1.39 -19.30 -8.58
CA TYR A 108 1.82 -20.29 -9.56
C TYR A 108 1.26 -21.69 -9.27
N PHE A 109 1.38 -22.16 -8.02
CA PHE A 109 0.93 -23.51 -7.65
C PHE A 109 -0.59 -23.66 -7.50
N ALA A 110 -1.29 -22.57 -7.20
CA ALA A 110 -2.72 -22.58 -6.92
C ALA A 110 -3.50 -21.54 -7.75
N SER A 111 -3.04 -21.25 -8.97
CA SER A 111 -3.51 -20.15 -9.83
C SER A 111 -5.04 -20.03 -9.93
N HIS A 112 -5.75 -21.13 -10.16
CA HIS A 112 -7.20 -21.11 -10.31
C HIS A 112 -7.92 -20.70 -9.01
N THR A 113 -7.47 -21.21 -7.86
CA THR A 113 -8.04 -20.86 -6.56
C THR A 113 -7.59 -19.46 -6.12
N MET A 114 -6.31 -19.15 -6.27
CA MET A 114 -5.70 -17.88 -5.84
C MET A 114 -6.24 -16.68 -6.61
N THR A 115 -6.54 -16.82 -7.91
CA THR A 115 -7.17 -15.75 -8.71
C THR A 115 -8.59 -15.42 -8.27
N GLN A 116 -9.35 -16.43 -7.81
CA GLN A 116 -10.68 -16.21 -7.21
C GLN A 116 -10.56 -15.50 -5.86
N PHE A 117 -9.59 -15.88 -5.02
CA PHE A 117 -9.34 -15.17 -3.76
C PHE A 117 -8.84 -13.74 -3.99
N ALA A 118 -8.00 -13.51 -4.99
CA ALA A 118 -7.47 -12.18 -5.32
C ALA A 118 -8.61 -11.19 -5.64
N HIS A 119 -9.66 -11.62 -6.35
CA HIS A 119 -10.84 -10.77 -6.60
C HIS A 119 -11.50 -10.22 -5.32
N TYR A 120 -11.50 -11.00 -4.24
CA TYR A 120 -12.06 -10.56 -2.96
C TYR A 120 -11.05 -9.77 -2.11
N LEU A 121 -9.76 -10.07 -2.24
CA LEU A 121 -8.70 -9.44 -1.45
C LEU A 121 -8.24 -8.08 -2.01
N ILE A 122 -8.34 -7.85 -3.33
CA ILE A 122 -8.01 -6.55 -3.95
C ILE A 122 -8.84 -5.41 -3.33
N PRO A 123 -10.18 -5.49 -3.19
CA PRO A 123 -10.96 -4.48 -2.49
C PRO A 123 -10.58 -4.30 -1.02
N VAL A 124 -10.06 -5.35 -0.37
CA VAL A 124 -9.60 -5.27 1.02
C VAL A 124 -8.31 -4.44 1.11
N ALA A 125 -7.31 -4.72 0.26
CA ALA A 125 -6.06 -3.98 0.20
C ALA A 125 -6.30 -2.52 -0.21
N ALA A 126 -7.05 -2.28 -1.29
CA ALA A 126 -7.46 -0.93 -1.72
C ALA A 126 -8.21 -0.19 -0.59
N GLY A 127 -9.06 -0.92 0.13
CA GLY A 127 -9.76 -0.40 1.28
C GLY A 127 -8.85 -0.01 2.45
N GLY A 128 -7.65 -0.59 2.58
CA GLY A 128 -6.64 -0.23 3.56
C GLY A 128 -5.94 1.08 3.20
N PHE A 129 -5.49 1.23 1.96
CA PHE A 129 -4.89 2.48 1.49
C PHE A 129 -5.88 3.66 1.49
N LEU A 130 -7.14 3.42 1.13
CA LEU A 130 -8.20 4.43 1.26
C LEU A 130 -8.39 4.87 2.72
N TYR A 131 -8.27 3.91 3.66
CA TYR A 131 -8.39 4.20 5.07
C TYR A 131 -7.22 5.07 5.57
N ILE A 132 -5.98 4.66 5.31
CA ILE A 132 -4.78 5.41 5.67
C ILE A 132 -4.81 6.81 5.04
N SER A 133 -5.22 6.90 3.77
CA SER A 133 -5.35 8.18 3.07
C SER A 133 -6.36 9.11 3.74
N ALA A 134 -7.52 8.60 4.13
CA ALA A 134 -8.60 9.40 4.70
C ALA A 134 -8.39 9.72 6.18
N ALA A 135 -7.91 8.76 6.98
CA ALA A 135 -7.78 8.87 8.42
C ALA A 135 -6.48 9.57 8.84
N ASP A 136 -5.40 9.40 8.08
CA ASP A 136 -4.07 9.90 8.47
C ASP A 136 -3.52 10.96 7.50
N LEU A 137 -3.42 10.65 6.19
CA LEU A 137 -2.74 11.53 5.24
C LEU A 137 -3.49 12.84 4.95
N ILE A 138 -4.81 12.79 4.70
CA ILE A 138 -5.61 14.00 4.42
C ILE A 138 -5.61 14.98 5.61
N PRO A 139 -5.83 14.54 6.86
CA PRO A 139 -5.71 15.41 8.02
C PRO A 139 -4.32 16.05 8.15
N GLU A 140 -3.25 15.30 7.91
CA GLU A 140 -1.87 15.82 7.97
C GLU A 140 -1.60 16.86 6.88
N LEU A 141 -2.06 16.65 5.65
CA LEU A 141 -1.93 17.65 4.57
C LEU A 141 -2.67 18.96 4.89
N LYS A 142 -3.75 18.90 5.67
CA LYS A 142 -4.52 20.07 6.11
C LYS A 142 -3.87 20.82 7.27
N SER A 143 -2.93 20.22 8.00
CA SER A 143 -2.34 20.81 9.21
C SER A 143 -1.30 21.91 8.90
N THR A 144 -0.75 21.98 7.68
CA THR A 144 0.33 22.91 7.30
C THR A 144 -0.05 23.83 6.12
N THR A 145 -0.96 24.77 6.34
CA THR A 145 -1.55 25.56 5.23
C THR A 145 -0.91 26.93 5.04
N THR A 146 -0.14 27.05 3.96
CA THR A 146 0.07 28.34 3.25
C THR A 146 -0.47 28.19 1.84
N PRO A 147 -1.03 29.25 1.21
CA PRO A 147 -1.65 29.13 -0.12
C PRO A 147 -0.74 28.50 -1.18
N LYS A 148 0.57 28.81 -1.13
CA LYS A 148 1.58 28.23 -2.03
C LYS A 148 1.76 26.72 -1.81
N ARG A 149 1.81 26.26 -0.55
CA ARG A 149 1.93 24.82 -0.24
C ARG A 149 0.67 24.07 -0.62
N THR A 150 -0.51 24.63 -0.33
CA THR A 150 -1.79 24.03 -0.74
C THR A 150 -1.87 23.84 -2.24
N LEU A 151 -1.49 24.85 -3.04
CA LEU A 151 -1.43 24.73 -4.49
C LEU A 151 -0.45 23.64 -4.94
N SER A 152 0.76 23.61 -4.36
CA SER A 152 1.74 22.56 -4.66
C SER A 152 1.20 21.17 -4.35
N THR A 153 0.57 20.97 -3.18
CA THR A 153 -0.01 19.67 -2.79
C THR A 153 -1.10 19.23 -3.75
N VAL A 154 -2.00 20.13 -4.16
CA VAL A 154 -3.06 19.81 -5.12
C VAL A 154 -2.48 19.45 -6.48
N LEU A 155 -1.50 20.21 -6.98
CA LEU A 155 -0.85 19.91 -8.25
C LEU A 155 -0.12 18.56 -8.22
N THR A 156 0.63 18.26 -7.15
CA THR A 156 1.31 16.98 -7.00
C THR A 156 0.32 15.82 -6.86
N PHE A 157 -0.80 16.01 -6.15
CA PHE A 157 -1.87 15.02 -6.05
C PHE A 157 -2.50 14.73 -7.41
N LEU A 158 -2.87 15.77 -8.16
CA LEU A 158 -3.43 15.63 -9.51
C LEU A 158 -2.43 14.96 -10.47
N LEU A 159 -1.15 15.30 -10.36
CA LEU A 159 -0.10 14.64 -11.13
C LEU A 159 0.00 13.15 -10.79
N GLY A 160 -0.06 12.79 -9.50
CA GLY A 160 -0.08 11.39 -9.07
C GLY A 160 -1.29 10.63 -9.64
N VAL A 161 -2.49 11.23 -9.57
CA VAL A 161 -3.71 10.65 -10.16
C VAL A 161 -3.55 10.49 -11.68
N LEU A 162 -2.99 11.48 -12.37
CA LEU A 162 -2.74 11.41 -13.81
C LEU A 162 -1.77 10.29 -14.16
N LEU A 163 -0.67 10.15 -13.43
CA LEU A 163 0.30 9.06 -13.64
C LEU A 163 -0.35 7.69 -13.46
N MET A 164 -1.13 7.50 -12.39
CA MET A 164 -1.87 6.26 -12.17
C MET A 164 -2.92 6.00 -13.27
N PHE A 165 -3.58 7.05 -13.76
CA PHE A 165 -4.52 6.92 -14.87
C PHE A 165 -3.83 6.55 -16.19
N LEU A 166 -2.61 7.03 -16.43
CA LEU A 166 -1.84 6.69 -17.64
C LEU A 166 -1.27 5.27 -17.61
N VAL A 167 -1.06 4.71 -16.42
CA VAL A 167 -0.60 3.31 -16.23
C VAL A 167 -1.77 2.32 -16.28
N LYS A 168 -3.01 2.82 -16.12
CA LYS A 168 -4.21 2.00 -16.21
C LYS A 168 -4.48 1.61 -17.67
N ASP A 169 -4.52 0.31 -17.93
CA ASP A 169 -4.98 -0.30 -19.20
C ASP A 169 -6.39 0.17 -19.61
#